data_AF-A0A661IVE3-F1
#
_entry.id   AF-A0A661IVE3-F1
#
_cell.length_a   1.000
_cell.length_b   1.000
_cell.length_c   1.000
_cell.angle_alpha   90.00
_cell.angle_beta   90.00
_cell.angle_gamma   90.00
#
_symmetry.space_group_name_H-M   'P 1'
#
loop_
_entity.id
_entity.type
_entity.pdbx_description
1 polymer ?
#
loop_
_entity_poly.entity_id
_entity_poly.type
_entity_poly.pdbx_seq_one_letter_code
_entity_poly.pdbx_strand_id
1 'polypeptide(L)'
;MTQDNKIEFHQRFLDIFTNKELGDIINNATVVTKNCIVIATEDNFFELSADIGDKLDIYCDNHTNKSAKQLTKDEFMLSYKNSPLMEVSHININE
;
A
#
# COMPACT_ATOMS: atom_id res chain seq x y z
N MET A 1 7.63 -26.37 -5.96
CA MET A 1 6.29 -26.19 -5.36
C MET A 1 6.29 -24.82 -4.72
N THR A 2 5.95 -23.77 -5.46
CA THR A 2 5.78 -22.44 -4.89
C THR A 2 4.38 -22.41 -4.28
N GLN A 3 4.29 -22.24 -2.97
CA GLN A 3 3.02 -22.02 -2.29
C GLN A 3 2.39 -20.77 -2.89
N ASP A 4 1.30 -20.95 -3.64
CA ASP A 4 0.34 -19.89 -3.95
C ASP A 4 -0.31 -19.45 -2.63
N ASN A 5 0.43 -18.71 -1.81
CA ASN A 5 -0.14 -17.97 -0.70
C ASN A 5 -0.94 -16.83 -1.31
N LYS A 6 -2.18 -17.15 -1.72
CA LYS A 6 -3.19 -16.15 -2.04
C LYS A 6 -3.36 -15.30 -0.78
N ILE A 7 -2.76 -14.13 -0.77
CA ILE A 7 -2.95 -13.17 0.32
C ILE A 7 -4.43 -12.79 0.29
N GLU A 8 -5.20 -13.24 1.28
CA GLU A 8 -6.57 -12.79 1.48
C GLU A 8 -6.53 -11.40 2.14
N PHE A 9 -6.89 -10.37 1.37
CA PHE A 9 -7.04 -9.00 1.87
C PHE A 9 -8.49 -8.67 2.19
N HIS A 10 -8.69 -7.72 3.09
CA HIS A 10 -9.99 -7.28 3.54
C HIS A 10 -10.85 -6.75 2.38
N GLN A 11 -12.15 -7.03 2.38
CA GLN A 11 -13.08 -6.62 1.30
C GLN A 11 -13.04 -5.11 1.01
N ARG A 12 -12.77 -4.30 2.04
CA ARG A 12 -12.66 -2.83 1.92
C ARG A 12 -11.66 -2.35 0.87
N PHE A 13 -10.61 -3.11 0.60
CA PHE A 13 -9.68 -2.77 -0.49
C PHE A 13 -10.37 -2.89 -1.87
N LEU A 14 -11.20 -3.91 -2.06
CA LEU A 14 -11.95 -4.15 -3.29
C LEU A 14 -13.15 -3.20 -3.46
N ASP A 15 -13.65 -2.64 -2.36
CA ASP A 15 -14.73 -1.65 -2.41
C ASP A 15 -14.25 -0.29 -2.95
N ILE A 16 -12.94 -0.03 -2.87
CA ILE A 16 -12.31 1.24 -3.30
C ILE A 16 -11.52 1.06 -4.61
N PHE A 17 -10.76 -0.03 -4.73
CA PHE A 17 -9.86 -0.28 -5.86
C PHE A 17 -10.40 -1.37 -6.78
N THR A 18 -10.22 -1.17 -8.08
CA THR A 18 -10.44 -2.26 -9.05
C THR A 18 -9.39 -3.35 -8.86
N ASN A 19 -9.70 -4.58 -9.27
CA ASN A 19 -8.73 -5.69 -9.23
C ASN A 19 -7.40 -5.36 -9.94
N LYS A 20 -7.46 -4.58 -11.02
CA LYS A 20 -6.26 -4.14 -11.75
C LYS A 20 -5.43 -3.16 -10.93
N GLU A 21 -6.06 -2.16 -10.32
CA GLU A 21 -5.37 -1.20 -9.45
C GLU A 21 -4.77 -1.91 -8.23
N LEU A 22 -5.54 -2.78 -7.59
CA LEU A 22 -5.09 -3.49 -6.40
C LEU A 22 -3.95 -4.46 -6.71
N GLY A 23 -3.99 -5.15 -7.85
CA GLY A 23 -2.88 -5.99 -8.30
C GLY A 23 -1.58 -5.19 -8.50
N ASP A 24 -1.68 -4.00 -9.09
CA ASP A 24 -0.54 -3.10 -9.28
C ASP A 24 0.02 -2.59 -7.93
N ILE A 25 -0.87 -2.14 -7.04
CA ILE A 25 -0.52 -1.70 -5.68
C ILE A 25 0.20 -2.80 -4.91
N ILE A 26 -0.33 -4.03 -4.93
CA ILE A 26 0.23 -5.19 -4.22
C ILE A 26 1.60 -5.58 -4.78
N ASN A 27 1.77 -5.56 -6.11
CA ASN A 27 3.05 -5.92 -6.73
C ASN A 27 4.18 -4.93 -6.37
N ASN A 28 3.82 -3.69 -6.05
CA ASN A 28 4.77 -2.64 -5.68
C ASN A 28 4.78 -2.35 -4.17
N ALA A 29 4.03 -3.11 -3.38
CA ALA A 29 3.96 -2.93 -1.94
C ALA A 29 5.21 -3.50 -1.25
N THR A 30 5.72 -2.75 -0.28
CA THR A 30 6.77 -3.19 0.63
C THR A 30 6.24 -4.20 1.65
N VAL A 31 5.00 -4.01 2.11
CA VAL A 31 4.32 -4.92 3.04
C VAL A 31 2.87 -5.10 2.62
N VAL A 32 2.39 -6.35 2.64
CA VAL A 32 0.99 -6.69 2.40
C VAL A 32 0.54 -7.63 3.50
N THR A 33 -0.52 -7.24 4.19
CA THR A 33 -1.23 -8.08 5.16
C THR A 33 -2.71 -8.10 4.80
N LYS A 34 -3.51 -8.83 5.60
CA LYS A 34 -4.96 -8.85 5.42
C LYS A 34 -5.60 -7.46 5.52
N ASN A 35 -5.12 -6.62 6.44
CA ASN A 35 -5.78 -5.35 6.78
C ASN A 35 -4.93 -4.12 6.46
N CYS A 36 -3.68 -4.29 6.01
CA CYS A 36 -2.78 -3.17 5.75
C CYS A 36 -1.90 -3.44 4.53
N ILE A 37 -1.78 -2.45 3.65
CA ILE A 37 -0.84 -2.42 2.53
C ILE A 37 0.05 -1.20 2.69
N VAL A 38 1.36 -1.39 2.58
CA VAL A 38 2.36 -0.34 2.71
C VAL A 38 3.20 -0.27 1.44
N ILE A 39 3.38 0.94 0.91
CA ILE A 39 4.25 1.22 -0.24
C ILE A 39 5.26 2.29 0.17
N ALA A 40 6.54 1.93 0.17
CA ALA A 40 7.63 2.90 0.32
C ALA A 40 8.09 3.36 -1.07
N THR A 41 8.13 4.67 -1.27
CA THR A 41 8.73 5.33 -2.44
C THR A 41 9.93 6.14 -1.99
N GLU A 42 10.70 6.68 -2.94
CA GLU A 42 11.88 7.51 -2.60
C GLU A 42 11.49 8.72 -1.74
N ASP A 43 10.32 9.31 -2.01
CA ASP A 43 9.89 10.57 -1.41
C ASP A 43 8.75 10.41 -0.39
N ASN A 44 7.99 9.32 -0.47
CA ASN A 44 6.77 9.12 0.30
C ASN A 44 6.67 7.72 0.91
N PHE A 45 5.80 7.61 1.90
CA PHE A 45 5.35 6.37 2.49
C PHE A 45 3.82 6.35 2.45
N PHE A 46 3.25 5.38 1.74
CA PHE A 46 1.81 5.19 1.68
C PHE A 46 1.38 4.03 2.58
N GLU A 47 0.36 4.25 3.39
CA GLU A 47 -0.30 3.22 4.20
C GLU A 47 -1.79 3.18 3.84
N LEU A 48 -2.27 2.01 3.42
CA LEU A 48 -3.68 1.73 3.19
C LEU A 48 -4.14 0.77 4.29
N SER A 49 -4.96 1.26 5.22
CA SER A 49 -5.39 0.54 6.41
C SER A 49 -6.89 0.28 6.41
N ALA A 50 -7.27 -0.97 6.62
CA ALA A 50 -8.64 -1.43 6.79
C ALA A 50 -8.97 -1.79 8.26
N ASP A 51 -8.02 -1.60 9.19
CA ASP A 51 -8.15 -2.03 10.59
C ASP A 51 -9.07 -1.12 11.43
N ILE A 52 -9.19 0.16 11.08
CA ILE A 52 -9.86 1.16 11.92
C ILE A 52 -11.18 1.61 11.26
N GLY A 53 -12.26 1.63 12.05
CA GLY A 53 -13.55 2.16 11.61
C GLY A 53 -14.25 1.33 10.55
N ASP A 54 -15.08 1.98 9.73
CA ASP A 54 -15.92 1.35 8.69
C ASP A 54 -15.40 1.55 7.26
N LYS A 55 -14.29 2.26 7.09
CA LYS A 55 -13.75 2.67 5.78
C LYS A 55 -12.32 2.20 5.62
N LEU A 56 -11.84 2.26 4.37
CA LEU A 56 -10.41 2.15 4.09
C LEU A 56 -9.78 3.53 4.28
N ASP A 57 -8.82 3.62 5.17
CA ASP A 57 -8.02 4.83 5.38
C ASP A 57 -6.75 4.76 4.55
N ILE A 58 -6.40 5.87 3.90
CA ILE A 58 -5.20 5.99 3.07
C ILE A 58 -4.40 7.16 3.60
N TYR A 59 -3.16 6.92 4.00
CA TYR A 59 -2.25 7.93 4.52
C TYR A 59 -1.00 8.03 3.65
N CYS A 60 -0.47 9.25 3.56
CA CYS A 60 0.81 9.55 2.96
C CYS A 60 1.64 10.33 3.97
N ASP A 61 2.79 9.77 4.34
CA ASP A 61 3.83 10.48 5.06
C ASP A 61 4.94 10.84 4.07
N ASN A 62 5.38 12.09 4.08
CA ASN A 62 6.50 12.53 3.27
C ASN A 62 7.73 12.48 4.17
N HIS A 63 8.84 11.89 3.71
CA HIS A 63 10.10 11.73 4.48
C HIS A 63 10.74 13.05 4.98
N THR A 64 10.07 14.18 4.77
CA THR A 64 10.46 15.55 5.12
C THR A 64 9.83 16.08 6.43
N ASN A 65 9.38 15.22 7.35
CA ASN A 65 8.90 15.60 8.70
C ASN A 65 7.59 16.43 8.73
N LYS A 66 6.71 16.28 7.74
CA LYS A 66 5.35 16.83 7.81
C LYS A 66 4.39 15.73 8.26
N SER A 67 3.46 16.06 9.15
CA SER A 67 2.43 15.13 9.64
C SER A 67 1.78 14.35 8.50
N ALA A 68 1.57 13.05 8.70
CA ALA A 68 0.87 12.18 7.76
C ALA A 68 -0.45 12.82 7.28
N LYS A 69 -0.63 12.87 5.96
CA LYS A 69 -1.83 13.41 5.31
C LYS A 69 -2.74 12.24 4.93
N GLN A 70 -4.00 12.30 5.33
CA GLN A 70 -5.02 11.39 4.81
C GLN A 70 -5.36 11.76 3.36
N LEU A 71 -5.40 10.77 2.49
CA LEU A 71 -5.67 10.92 1.07
C LEU A 71 -7.01 10.27 0.69
N THR A 72 -7.66 10.85 -0.31
CA THR A 72 -8.67 10.15 -1.09
C THR A 72 -8.02 9.11 -2.02
N LYS A 73 -8.83 8.19 -2.55
CA LYS A 73 -8.38 7.23 -3.58
C LYS A 73 -7.65 7.95 -4.74
N ASP A 74 -8.25 9.01 -5.26
CA ASP A 74 -7.74 9.69 -6.45
C ASP A 74 -6.42 10.42 -6.17
N GLU A 75 -6.29 11.08 -5.02
CA GLU A 75 -5.04 11.69 -4.58
C GLU A 75 -3.93 10.65 -4.40
N PHE A 76 -4.26 9.50 -3.81
CA PHE A 76 -3.33 8.39 -3.67
C PHE A 76 -2.90 7.87 -5.03
N MET A 77 -3.82 7.49 -5.91
CA MET A 77 -3.48 6.91 -7.22
C MET A 77 -2.67 7.86 -8.09
N LEU A 78 -2.95 9.17 -8.01
CA LEU A 78 -2.14 10.20 -8.70
C LEU A 78 -0.73 10.27 -8.11
N SER A 79 -0.60 10.31 -6.80
CA SER A 79 0.71 10.43 -6.13
C SER A 79 1.55 9.18 -6.31
N TYR A 80 0.94 8.00 -6.12
CA TYR A 80 1.53 6.68 -6.31
C TYR A 80 2.09 6.50 -7.73
N LYS A 81 1.31 6.81 -8.77
CA LYS A 81 1.76 6.66 -10.17
C LYS A 81 2.89 7.60 -10.57
N ASN A 82 3.03 8.72 -9.87
CA ASN A 82 4.05 9.73 -10.13
C ASN A 82 5.27 9.61 -9.20
N SER A 83 5.23 8.68 -8.23
CA SER A 83 6.32 8.50 -7.27
C SER A 83 7.27 7.41 -7.78
N PRO A 84 8.58 7.68 -7.90
CA PRO A 84 9.55 6.62 -8.15
C PRO A 84 9.55 5.66 -6.97
N LEU A 85 9.34 4.37 -7.25
CA LEU A 85 9.40 3.34 -6.22
C LEU A 85 10.83 3.29 -5.66
N MET A 86 10.95 3.15 -4.34
CA MET A 86 12.25 2.99 -3.72
C MET A 86 12.84 1.66 -4.21
N GLU A 87 14.13 1.62 -4.62
CA GLU A 87 14.80 0.34 -4.90
C GLU A 87 14.87 -0.49 -3.60
N VAL A 88 13.87 -1.33 -3.38
CA VAL A 88 13.83 -2.19 -2.20
C VAL A 88 14.74 -3.38 -2.47
N SER A 89 15.90 -3.41 -1.80
CA SER A 89 16.67 -4.64 -1.67
C SER A 89 15.80 -5.64 -0.91
N HIS A 90 15.27 -6.67 -1.57
CA HIS A 90 14.47 -7.71 -0.90
C HIS A 90 15.33 -8.38 0.19
N ILE A 91 15.12 -8.00 1.45
CA ILE A 91 15.72 -8.70 2.60
C ILE A 91 14.81 -9.89 2.90
N ASN A 92 15.21 -11.08 2.44
CA ASN A 92 14.63 -12.33 2.92
C ASN A 92 15.11 -12.57 4.35
N ILE A 93 14.23 -12.33 5.32
CA ILE A 93 14.45 -12.77 6.70
C ILE A 93 13.98 -14.22 6.77
N ASN A 94 14.92 -15.16 6.70
CA ASN A 94 14.68 -16.52 7.14
C ASN A 94 14.81 -16.52 8.67
N GLU A 95 13.71 -16.76 9.37
CA GLU A 95 13.77 -17.24 10.77
C GLU A 95 14.22 -18.71 10.80
#